data_AF-A0A645ALH2-F1
#
_entry.id   AF-A0A645ALH2-F1
#
_cell.length_a   1.000
_cell.length_b   1.000
_cell.length_c   1.000
_cell.angle_alpha   90.00
_cell.angle_beta   90.00
_cell.angle_gamma   90.00
#
_symmetry.space_group_name_H-M   'P 1'
#
loop_
_entity.id
_entity.type
_entity.pdbx_description
1 polymer ?
#
loop_
_entity_poly.entity_id
_entity_poly.type
_entity_poly.pdbx_seq_one_letter_code
_entity_poly.pdbx_strand_id
1 'polypeptide(L)'
;MLFDTLKLDPPGKKTSSGHYSTSAAVLDELSGKHPVVDKLLEYRELAKLKSTYLDALPLQVNPKTGRVHTNYSQTGSVTGRLASLNPNLQNIPTRTEIGRQVRLGFTAARGYQLLSVDYSQIELRIVAHMSGDKAMLDAFRHGEDIHAATAAAILRIPINEVSKDQRRRAKAINFGLIYGMSAFGLSRSTDLTLGEAENFVKEYFANFPGVKDYLDGIRVLAARQGYVETMLGRRRYFPNLSNPTNQVMKNREEREAINAPIQGTAADIMKLAMIHLSPALTAAKLSARMLLQVHDEIVLEVSDAELAETARLVQKVMEDAFTLSIPLLTEARSGVNWGSMQILSV
;
A
#
# COMPACT_ATOMS: atom_id res chain seq x y z
N MET A 1 -22.45 21.89 14.27
CA MET A 1 -21.61 23.06 13.90
C MET A 1 -21.39 23.15 12.39
N LEU A 2 -20.58 22.29 11.74
CA LEU A 2 -20.28 22.42 10.30
C LEU A 2 -21.53 22.50 9.41
N PHE A 3 -22.47 21.57 9.63
CA PHE A 3 -23.67 21.45 8.78
C PHE A 3 -24.84 22.27 9.35
N ASP A 4 -25.04 22.26 10.67
CA ASP A 4 -26.21 22.92 11.27
C ASP A 4 -26.03 24.43 11.44
N THR A 5 -24.81 24.88 11.77
CA THR A 5 -24.51 26.29 12.10
C THR A 5 -23.91 27.01 10.90
N LEU A 6 -22.84 26.46 10.32
CA LEU A 6 -22.15 27.07 9.18
C LEU A 6 -22.81 26.73 7.83
N LYS A 7 -23.85 25.90 7.84
CA LYS A 7 -24.66 25.52 6.68
C LYS A 7 -23.82 25.03 5.49
N LEU A 8 -22.70 24.36 5.76
CA LEU A 8 -21.94 23.66 4.72
C LEU A 8 -22.76 22.50 4.17
N ASP A 9 -22.58 22.20 2.88
CA ASP A 9 -23.28 21.11 2.22
C ASP A 9 -22.99 19.77 2.95
N PRO A 10 -24.02 19.09 3.47
CA PRO A 10 -23.81 17.87 4.21
C PRO A 10 -23.45 16.71 3.27
N PRO A 11 -22.67 15.73 3.75
CA PRO A 11 -22.46 14.51 3.00
C PRO A 11 -23.80 13.80 2.78
N GLY A 12 -24.01 13.24 1.59
CA GLY A 12 -25.28 12.60 1.20
C GLY A 12 -25.69 11.39 2.05
N LYS A 13 -24.84 10.90 2.97
CA LYS A 13 -25.15 9.83 3.92
C LYS A 13 -24.76 10.21 5.35
N LYS A 14 -25.64 9.86 6.30
CA LYS A 14 -25.40 9.91 7.73
C LYS A 14 -24.70 8.62 8.21
N THR A 15 -23.97 8.72 9.32
CA THR A 15 -23.38 7.58 10.02
C THR A 15 -24.47 6.67 10.58
N SER A 16 -24.11 5.47 11.02
CA SER A 16 -25.02 4.56 11.73
C SER A 16 -25.65 5.18 12.98
N SER A 17 -24.96 6.15 13.60
CA SER A 17 -25.46 6.94 14.73
C SER A 17 -26.36 8.12 14.34
N GLY A 18 -26.69 8.29 13.05
CA GLY A 18 -27.62 9.33 12.58
C GLY A 18 -27.01 10.74 12.44
N HIS A 19 -25.70 10.90 12.64
CA HIS A 19 -25.00 12.17 12.48
C HIS A 19 -24.36 12.28 11.09
N TYR A 20 -24.10 13.50 10.63
CA TYR A 20 -23.29 13.69 9.43
C TYR A 20 -21.85 13.28 9.72
N SER A 21 -21.26 12.50 8.80
CA SER A 21 -19.85 12.12 8.93
C SER A 21 -18.99 13.38 8.87
N THR A 22 -17.99 13.45 9.74
CA THR A 22 -16.90 14.43 9.64
C THR A 22 -15.59 13.72 9.33
N SER A 23 -15.59 12.52 8.75
CA SER A 23 -14.37 11.80 8.39
C SER A 23 -13.44 12.64 7.49
N ALA A 24 -12.13 12.34 7.48
CA ALA A 24 -11.15 13.03 6.64
C ALA A 24 -11.63 13.17 5.18
N ALA A 25 -12.13 12.10 4.55
CA ALA A 25 -12.64 12.15 3.18
C ALA A 25 -13.78 13.16 2.95
N VAL A 26 -14.70 13.29 3.92
CA VAL A 26 -15.79 14.28 3.84
C VAL A 26 -15.26 15.70 4.05
N LEU A 27 -14.31 15.86 4.95
CA LEU A 27 -13.68 17.17 5.17
C LEU A 27 -12.82 17.60 3.98
N ASP A 28 -12.16 16.65 3.30
CA ASP A 28 -11.39 16.91 2.08
C ASP A 28 -12.30 17.41 0.95
N GLU A 29 -13.49 16.82 0.78
CA GLU A 29 -14.52 17.32 -0.18
C GLU A 29 -14.99 18.74 0.15
N LEU A 30 -14.93 19.14 1.42
CA LEU A 30 -15.30 20.46 1.91
C LEU A 30 -14.10 21.42 2.04
N SER A 31 -12.88 20.97 1.72
CA SER A 31 -11.68 21.79 1.81
C SER A 31 -11.79 22.99 0.88
N GLY A 32 -11.32 24.16 1.35
CA GLY A 32 -11.47 25.42 0.65
C GLY A 32 -12.90 26.00 0.61
N LYS A 33 -13.93 25.28 1.10
CA LYS A 33 -15.30 25.81 1.22
C LYS A 33 -15.46 26.73 2.42
N HIS A 34 -14.71 26.51 3.50
CA HIS A 34 -14.70 27.38 4.67
C HIS A 34 -13.39 27.21 5.47
N PRO A 35 -12.76 28.31 5.98
CA PRO A 35 -11.46 28.24 6.67
C PRO A 35 -11.42 27.29 7.89
N VAL A 36 -12.56 27.09 8.55
CA VAL A 36 -12.68 26.16 9.68
C VAL A 36 -12.43 24.70 9.28
N VAL A 37 -12.75 24.31 8.04
CA VAL A 37 -12.59 22.93 7.56
C VAL A 37 -11.11 22.61 7.45
N ASP A 38 -10.35 23.52 6.82
CA ASP A 38 -8.91 23.37 6.65
C ASP A 38 -8.19 23.37 8.01
N LYS A 39 -8.58 24.26 8.93
CA LYS A 39 -8.08 24.26 10.32
C LYS A 39 -8.43 22.99 11.09
N LEU A 40 -9.61 22.42 10.86
CA LEU A 40 -10.02 21.17 11.51
C LEU A 40 -9.23 19.97 10.99
N LEU A 41 -8.95 19.92 9.68
CA LEU A 41 -8.09 18.91 9.07
C LEU A 41 -6.68 18.99 9.66
N GLU A 42 -6.09 20.18 9.70
CA GLU A 42 -4.78 20.44 10.31
C GLU A 42 -4.75 20.04 11.78
N TYR A 43 -5.72 20.49 12.58
CA TYR A 43 -5.83 20.14 13.99
C TYR A 43 -5.88 18.62 14.20
N ARG A 44 -6.68 17.90 13.41
CA ARG A 44 -6.82 16.44 13.55
C ARG A 44 -5.56 15.69 13.19
N GLU A 45 -4.84 16.17 12.17
CA GLU A 45 -3.54 15.62 11.84
C GLU A 45 -2.57 15.80 13.01
N LEU A 46 -2.39 17.04 13.48
CA LEU A 46 -1.48 17.36 14.57
C LEU A 46 -1.84 16.64 15.87
N ALA A 47 -3.13 16.63 16.23
CA ALA A 47 -3.62 15.96 17.43
C ALA A 47 -3.37 14.45 17.37
N LYS A 48 -3.57 13.82 16.20
CA LYS A 48 -3.26 12.40 16.00
C LYS A 48 -1.75 12.14 16.08
N LEU A 49 -0.94 12.95 15.41
CA LEU A 49 0.53 12.84 15.46
C LEU A 49 1.03 12.92 16.90
N LYS A 50 0.58 13.93 17.63
CA LYS A 50 0.96 14.15 19.03
C LYS A 50 0.53 12.99 19.92
N SER A 51 -0.76 12.69 19.98
CA SER A 51 -1.31 11.70 20.91
C SER A 51 -0.86 10.27 20.61
N THR A 52 -0.88 9.86 19.34
CA THR A 52 -0.63 8.46 18.96
C THR A 52 0.85 8.14 18.90
N TYR A 53 1.70 9.10 18.54
CA TYR A 53 3.11 8.83 18.28
C TYR A 53 4.04 9.56 19.25
N LEU A 54 3.97 10.89 19.35
CA LEU A 54 4.92 11.66 20.18
C LEU A 54 4.71 11.43 21.69
N ASP A 55 3.47 11.35 22.16
CA ASP A 55 3.19 11.13 23.58
C ASP A 55 3.24 9.64 23.94
N ALA A 56 2.63 8.78 23.11
CA ALA A 56 2.44 7.37 23.46
C ALA A 56 3.66 6.49 23.19
N LEU A 57 4.41 6.66 22.08
CA LEU A 57 5.52 5.75 21.75
C LEU A 57 6.69 5.82 22.73
N PRO A 58 7.12 6.99 23.24
CA PRO A 58 8.18 7.04 24.24
C PRO A 58 7.83 6.26 25.52
N LEU A 59 6.54 6.17 25.87
CA LEU A 59 6.06 5.38 27.01
C LEU A 59 6.08 3.87 26.75
N GLN A 60 6.26 3.44 25.50
CA GLN A 60 6.38 2.02 25.10
C GLN A 60 7.82 1.50 25.10
N VAL A 61 8.80 2.33 25.50
CA VAL A 61 10.20 1.91 25.57
C VAL A 61 10.37 0.90 26.70
N ASN A 62 10.84 -0.30 26.35
CA ASN A 62 11.09 -1.33 27.33
C ASN A 62 12.36 -0.99 28.14
N PRO A 63 12.28 -0.88 29.49
CA PRO A 63 13.38 -0.39 30.31
C PRO A 63 14.59 -1.34 30.35
N LYS A 64 14.44 -2.63 30.03
CA LYS A 64 15.55 -3.59 30.01
C LYS A 64 16.38 -3.50 28.73
N THR A 65 15.72 -3.19 27.61
CA THR A 65 16.36 -3.21 26.28
C THR A 65 16.64 -1.82 25.73
N GLY A 66 15.98 -0.79 26.26
CA GLY A 66 16.01 0.56 25.72
C GLY A 66 15.34 0.69 24.34
N ARG A 67 14.52 -0.29 23.93
CA ARG A 67 13.88 -0.36 22.61
C ARG A 67 12.37 -0.49 22.72
N VAL A 68 11.66 -0.11 21.66
CA VAL A 68 10.23 -0.38 21.49
C VAL A 68 10.05 -1.76 20.86
N HIS A 69 9.16 -2.57 21.43
CA HIS A 69 8.88 -3.93 20.95
C HIS A 69 7.44 -3.99 20.46
N THR A 70 7.25 -4.29 19.18
CA THR A 70 5.92 -4.55 18.61
C THR A 70 5.58 -6.03 18.61
N ASN A 71 4.30 -6.35 18.48
CA ASN A 71 3.81 -7.71 18.30
C ASN A 71 3.28 -7.90 16.88
N TYR A 72 3.79 -8.89 16.16
CA TYR A 72 3.27 -9.27 14.85
C TYR A 72 2.23 -10.38 14.97
N SER A 73 0.96 -10.03 14.74
CA SER A 73 -0.13 -11.00 14.63
C SER A 73 -0.07 -11.68 13.26
N GLN A 74 0.15 -12.99 13.26
CA GLN A 74 0.25 -13.81 12.06
C GLN A 74 -1.12 -14.26 11.52
N THR A 75 -2.16 -14.20 12.36
CA THR A 75 -3.54 -14.62 12.07
C THR A 75 -4.55 -13.47 12.14
N GLY A 76 -4.08 -12.22 12.23
CA GLY A 76 -4.94 -11.04 12.42
C GLY A 76 -5.60 -10.47 11.17
N SER A 77 -5.13 -10.82 9.96
CA SER A 77 -5.67 -10.27 8.70
C SER A 77 -6.31 -11.34 7.81
N VAL A 78 -7.37 -10.96 7.11
CA VAL A 78 -8.13 -11.86 6.22
C VAL A 78 -7.43 -12.18 4.90
N THR A 79 -6.38 -11.44 4.55
CA THR A 79 -5.59 -11.64 3.32
C THR A 79 -4.22 -12.26 3.62
N GLY A 80 -3.90 -12.56 4.88
CA GLY A 80 -2.64 -13.21 5.24
C GLY A 80 -1.47 -12.26 5.47
N ARG A 81 -1.64 -10.94 5.38
CA ARG A 81 -0.67 -9.94 5.88
C ARG A 81 -0.42 -10.10 7.38
N LEU A 82 0.78 -9.75 7.82
CA LEU A 82 1.06 -9.53 9.24
C LEU A 82 0.40 -8.22 9.69
N ALA A 83 -0.09 -8.19 10.93
CA ALA A 83 -0.56 -6.97 11.58
C ALA A 83 0.32 -6.65 12.79
N SER A 84 0.84 -5.43 12.85
CA SER A 84 1.62 -4.95 14.00
C SER A 84 0.70 -4.33 15.06
N LEU A 85 0.90 -4.74 16.31
CA LEU A 85 0.08 -4.39 17.46
C LEU A 85 0.96 -4.04 18.67
N ASN A 86 0.51 -3.10 19.49
CA ASN A 86 1.08 -2.77 20.81
C ASN A 86 2.61 -2.58 20.84
N PRO A 87 3.15 -1.49 20.24
CA PRO A 87 2.46 -0.51 19.39
C PRO A 87 2.41 -0.97 17.92
N ASN A 88 1.51 -0.37 17.13
CA ASN A 88 1.50 -0.58 15.68
C ASN A 88 2.64 0.23 15.04
N LEU A 89 3.64 -0.46 14.51
CA LEU A 89 4.80 0.10 13.82
C LEU A 89 4.70 -0.01 12.29
N GLN A 90 3.62 -0.59 11.76
CA GLN A 90 3.35 -0.61 10.31
C GLN A 90 2.67 0.68 9.83
N ASN A 91 2.09 1.47 10.73
CA ASN A 91 1.35 2.68 10.39
C ASN A 91 2.09 3.98 10.79
N ILE A 92 3.42 3.93 10.90
CA ILE A 92 4.23 5.12 11.18
C ILE A 92 4.10 6.11 10.00
N PRO A 93 3.72 7.38 10.24
CA PRO A 93 3.32 8.31 9.18
C PRO A 93 4.41 8.58 8.14
N THR A 94 4.00 8.70 6.86
CA THR A 94 4.88 8.97 5.70
C THR A 94 4.37 10.01 4.73
N ARG A 95 3.09 10.37 4.82
CA ARG A 95 2.37 11.08 3.75
C ARG A 95 2.63 12.58 3.75
N THR A 96 2.65 13.18 4.94
CA THR A 96 2.83 14.62 5.15
C THR A 96 4.23 14.90 5.66
N GLU A 97 4.71 16.12 5.44
CA GLU A 97 6.06 16.51 5.84
C GLU A 97 6.21 16.43 7.36
N ILE A 98 5.24 16.92 8.12
CA ILE A 98 5.23 16.83 9.58
C ILE A 98 5.08 15.39 10.09
N GLY A 99 4.27 14.56 9.41
CA GLY A 99 4.14 13.15 9.76
C GLY A 99 5.46 12.39 9.58
N ARG A 100 6.23 12.70 8.52
CA ARG A 100 7.55 12.10 8.28
C ARG A 100 8.54 12.38 9.40
N GLN A 101 8.42 13.52 10.09
CA GLN A 101 9.30 13.85 11.22
C GLN A 101 9.20 12.82 12.36
N VAL A 102 8.06 12.13 12.52
CA VAL A 102 7.92 11.03 13.49
C VAL A 102 8.92 9.92 13.23
N ARG A 103 9.26 9.65 11.95
CA ARG A 103 10.23 8.61 11.58
C ARG A 103 11.66 8.95 12.00
N LEU A 104 11.99 10.21 12.28
CA LEU A 104 13.30 10.60 12.81
C LEU A 104 13.55 10.02 14.21
N GLY A 105 12.49 9.73 14.97
CA GLY A 105 12.59 9.11 16.30
C GLY A 105 12.99 7.63 16.27
N PHE A 106 12.96 6.98 15.10
CA PHE A 106 13.36 5.58 14.92
C PHE A 106 14.80 5.52 14.44
N THR A 107 15.73 5.27 15.36
CA THR A 107 17.18 5.35 15.13
C THR A 107 17.84 3.98 15.20
N ALA A 108 18.93 3.81 14.47
CA ALA A 108 19.85 2.68 14.65
C ALA A 108 20.75 2.89 15.87
N ALA A 109 21.27 1.79 16.41
CA ALA A 109 22.35 1.85 17.40
C ALA A 109 23.62 2.52 16.84
N ARG A 110 24.50 3.02 17.71
CA ARG A 110 25.79 3.61 17.31
C ARG A 110 26.66 2.57 16.57
N GLY A 111 27.20 2.94 15.41
CA GLY A 111 27.97 2.04 14.54
C GLY A 111 27.12 1.13 13.65
N TYR A 112 25.81 1.38 13.62
CA TYR A 112 24.83 0.69 12.80
C TYR A 112 24.03 1.71 11.98
N GLN A 113 23.43 1.22 10.91
CA GLN A 113 22.41 1.89 10.14
C GLN A 113 21.14 1.05 10.09
N LEU A 114 20.01 1.72 9.90
CA LEU A 114 18.81 1.06 9.44
C LEU A 114 18.94 0.85 7.93
N LEU A 115 18.65 -0.36 7.48
CA LEU A 115 18.53 -0.74 6.07
C LEU A 115 17.07 -1.10 5.80
N SER A 116 16.44 -0.39 4.89
CA SER A 116 15.09 -0.67 4.40
C SER A 116 15.18 -1.24 2.99
N VAL A 117 14.49 -2.35 2.72
CA VAL A 117 14.36 -2.93 1.39
C VAL A 117 12.89 -3.16 1.10
N ASP A 118 12.38 -2.53 0.03
CA ASP A 118 10.97 -2.54 -0.36
C ASP A 118 10.81 -3.11 -1.78
N TYR A 119 9.73 -3.85 -2.04
CA TYR A 119 9.45 -4.31 -3.40
C TYR A 119 8.93 -3.18 -4.28
N SER A 120 9.49 -3.07 -5.48
CA SER A 120 9.02 -2.13 -6.49
C SER A 120 7.74 -2.63 -7.15
N GLN A 121 6.61 -2.03 -6.78
CA GLN A 121 5.30 -2.24 -7.42
C GLN A 121 4.81 -3.70 -7.39
N ILE A 122 5.06 -4.42 -6.28
CA ILE A 122 4.79 -5.86 -6.15
C ILE A 122 3.38 -6.28 -6.56
N GLU A 123 2.35 -5.55 -6.13
CA GLU A 123 0.95 -5.88 -6.43
C GLU A 123 0.63 -5.72 -7.92
N LEU A 124 1.21 -4.74 -8.63
CA LEU A 124 1.05 -4.62 -10.08
C LEU A 124 1.78 -5.75 -10.82
N ARG A 125 2.97 -6.15 -10.35
CA ARG A 125 3.69 -7.29 -10.93
C ARG A 125 2.91 -8.60 -10.78
N ILE A 126 2.27 -8.79 -9.62
CA ILE A 126 1.37 -9.92 -9.36
C ILE A 126 0.16 -9.87 -10.31
N VAL A 127 -0.46 -8.71 -10.50
CA VAL A 127 -1.58 -8.57 -11.45
C VAL A 127 -1.14 -8.90 -12.88
N ALA A 128 0.00 -8.36 -13.33
CA ALA A 128 0.54 -8.67 -14.65
C ALA A 128 0.78 -10.18 -14.83
N HIS A 129 1.35 -10.82 -13.81
CA HIS A 129 1.57 -12.26 -13.81
C HIS A 129 0.26 -13.08 -13.84
N MET A 130 -0.66 -12.81 -12.92
CA MET A 130 -1.90 -13.57 -12.76
C MET A 130 -2.87 -13.37 -13.94
N SER A 131 -2.87 -12.17 -14.54
CA SER A 131 -3.68 -11.88 -15.71
C SER A 131 -3.09 -12.43 -17.01
N GLY A 132 -1.77 -12.68 -17.05
CA GLY A 132 -1.07 -13.02 -18.27
C GLY A 132 -1.13 -11.92 -19.34
N ASP A 133 -1.44 -10.68 -18.95
CA ASP A 133 -1.60 -9.57 -19.89
C ASP A 133 -0.27 -9.21 -20.55
N LYS A 134 -0.19 -9.45 -21.86
CA LYS A 134 1.07 -9.30 -22.62
C LYS A 134 1.59 -7.86 -22.58
N ALA A 135 0.71 -6.87 -22.76
CA ALA A 135 1.10 -5.48 -22.77
C ALA A 135 1.65 -5.02 -21.41
N MET A 136 1.00 -5.41 -20.31
CA MET A 136 1.47 -5.10 -18.97
C MET A 136 2.78 -5.85 -18.63
N LEU A 137 2.91 -7.12 -19.02
CA LEU A 137 4.14 -7.88 -18.85
C LEU A 137 5.31 -7.27 -19.62
N ASP A 138 5.09 -6.84 -20.86
CA ASP A 138 6.12 -6.22 -21.69
C ASP A 138 6.52 -4.83 -21.15
N ALA A 139 5.55 -4.03 -20.67
CA ALA A 139 5.84 -2.76 -19.99
C ALA A 139 6.79 -2.97 -18.79
N PHE A 140 6.57 -4.01 -17.98
CA PHE A 140 7.48 -4.35 -16.88
C PHE A 140 8.86 -4.81 -17.34
N ARG A 141 8.94 -5.58 -18.43
CA ARG A 141 10.22 -6.07 -18.98
C ARG A 141 11.07 -4.93 -19.54
N HIS A 142 10.44 -3.92 -20.13
CA HIS A 142 11.12 -2.74 -20.64
C HIS A 142 11.36 -1.65 -19.59
N GLY A 143 10.98 -1.88 -18.33
CA GLY A 143 11.17 -0.91 -17.25
C GLY A 143 10.30 0.34 -17.38
N GLU A 144 9.16 0.23 -18.07
CA GLU A 144 8.24 1.35 -18.27
C GLU A 144 7.56 1.76 -16.97
N ASP A 145 7.40 3.07 -16.77
CA ASP A 145 6.70 3.60 -15.62
C ASP A 145 5.19 3.68 -15.89
N ILE A 146 4.48 2.58 -15.61
CA ILE A 146 3.02 2.47 -15.77
C ILE A 146 2.30 3.61 -15.04
N HIS A 147 2.81 4.09 -13.90
CA HIS A 147 2.18 5.20 -13.19
C HIS A 147 2.32 6.52 -13.91
N ALA A 148 3.51 6.81 -14.46
CA ALA A 148 3.72 8.01 -15.27
C ALA A 148 2.93 7.95 -16.58
N ALA A 149 2.87 6.78 -17.23
CA ALA A 149 2.06 6.57 -18.43
C ALA A 149 0.57 6.82 -18.16
N THR A 150 0.02 6.28 -17.06
CA THR A 150 -1.36 6.56 -16.62
C THR A 150 -1.58 8.06 -16.35
N ALA A 151 -0.64 8.73 -15.67
CA ALA A 151 -0.75 10.17 -15.40
C ALA A 151 -0.78 11.01 -16.70
N ALA A 152 0.13 10.70 -17.63
CA ALA A 152 0.23 11.33 -18.93
C ALA A 152 -1.07 11.18 -19.73
N ALA A 153 -1.64 9.97 -19.74
CA ALA A 153 -2.91 9.69 -20.42
C ALA A 153 -4.10 10.45 -19.80
N ILE A 154 -4.24 10.47 -18.47
CA ILE A 154 -5.32 11.19 -17.77
C ILE A 154 -5.25 12.69 -18.03
N LEU A 155 -4.05 13.26 -17.94
CA LEU A 155 -3.83 14.70 -18.03
C LEU A 155 -3.66 15.18 -19.47
N ARG A 156 -3.54 14.24 -20.43
CA ARG A 156 -3.25 14.51 -21.85
C ARG A 156 -1.98 15.35 -22.04
N ILE A 157 -0.93 14.99 -21.30
CA ILE A 157 0.40 15.62 -21.36
C ILE A 157 1.47 14.59 -21.76
N PRO A 158 2.61 15.02 -22.33
CA PRO A 158 3.76 14.16 -22.53
C PRO A 158 4.27 13.50 -21.24
N ILE A 159 4.78 12.26 -21.31
CA ILE A 159 5.24 11.51 -20.13
C ILE A 159 6.37 12.20 -19.36
N ASN A 160 7.23 12.95 -20.06
CA ASN A 160 8.33 13.73 -19.50
C ASN A 160 7.87 15.01 -18.78
N GLU A 161 6.61 15.43 -18.97
CA GLU A 161 6.00 16.57 -18.25
C GLU A 161 5.26 16.13 -16.98
N VAL A 162 5.17 14.82 -16.72
CA VAL A 162 4.51 14.28 -15.54
C VAL A 162 5.32 14.62 -14.27
N SER A 163 4.73 15.43 -13.40
CA SER A 163 5.32 15.77 -12.10
C SER A 163 5.24 14.59 -11.12
N LYS A 164 6.10 14.60 -10.09
CA LYS A 164 6.09 13.58 -9.01
C LYS A 164 4.73 13.47 -8.33
N ASP A 165 4.02 14.59 -8.16
CA ASP A 165 2.69 14.61 -7.56
C ASP A 165 1.62 14.02 -8.47
N GLN A 166 1.68 14.31 -9.78
CA GLN A 166 0.79 13.72 -10.77
C GLN A 166 0.98 12.20 -10.84
N ARG A 167 2.24 11.73 -10.90
CA ARG A 167 2.58 10.31 -10.82
C ARG A 167 2.05 9.64 -9.55
N ARG A 168 2.19 10.30 -8.39
CA ARG A 168 1.67 9.80 -7.10
C ARG A 168 0.14 9.67 -7.10
N ARG A 169 -0.59 10.59 -7.72
CA ARG A 169 -2.05 10.48 -7.89
C ARG A 169 -2.42 9.33 -8.83
N ALA A 170 -1.74 9.20 -9.96
CA ALA A 170 -1.95 8.11 -10.92
C ALA A 170 -1.62 6.73 -10.34
N LYS A 171 -0.66 6.63 -9.41
CA LYS A 171 -0.42 5.42 -8.61
C LYS A 171 -1.71 4.96 -7.91
N ALA A 172 -2.39 5.86 -7.19
CA ALA A 172 -3.65 5.53 -6.50
C ALA A 172 -4.76 5.08 -7.47
N ILE A 173 -4.81 5.68 -8.66
CA ILE A 173 -5.76 5.33 -9.71
C ILE A 173 -5.48 3.93 -10.27
N ASN A 174 -4.22 3.63 -10.63
CA ASN A 174 -3.83 2.30 -11.09
C ASN A 174 -4.17 1.22 -10.05
N PHE A 175 -3.87 1.47 -8.77
CA PHE A 175 -4.30 0.58 -7.68
C PHE A 175 -5.82 0.43 -7.62
N GLY A 176 -6.56 1.53 -7.77
CA GLY A 176 -8.01 1.49 -7.89
C GLY A 176 -8.47 0.54 -8.99
N LEU A 177 -7.94 0.71 -10.20
CA LEU A 177 -8.36 -0.02 -11.40
C LEU A 177 -8.05 -1.52 -11.29
N ILE A 178 -6.85 -1.90 -10.84
CA ILE A 178 -6.50 -3.31 -10.62
C ILE A 178 -7.31 -3.94 -9.46
N TYR A 179 -7.94 -3.12 -8.61
CA TYR A 179 -8.88 -3.56 -7.56
C TYR A 179 -10.35 -3.42 -7.96
N GLY A 180 -10.64 -3.18 -9.25
CA GLY A 180 -11.99 -3.14 -9.77
C GLY A 180 -12.75 -1.84 -9.43
N MET A 181 -12.05 -0.72 -9.28
CA MET A 181 -12.65 0.62 -9.23
C MET A 181 -13.50 0.86 -10.48
N SER A 182 -14.71 1.37 -10.28
CA SER A 182 -15.62 1.75 -11.37
C SER A 182 -15.30 3.14 -11.90
N ALA A 183 -15.80 3.48 -13.09
CA ALA A 183 -15.73 4.83 -13.64
C ALA A 183 -16.31 5.89 -12.68
N PHE A 184 -17.39 5.57 -11.97
CA PHE A 184 -17.94 6.43 -10.92
C PHE A 184 -16.96 6.62 -9.73
N GLY A 185 -16.23 5.58 -9.34
CA GLY A 185 -15.19 5.69 -8.31
C GLY A 185 -14.00 6.55 -8.79
N LEU A 186 -13.66 6.44 -10.06
CA LEU A 186 -12.61 7.23 -10.69
C LEU A 186 -13.00 8.71 -10.77
N SER A 187 -14.22 9.04 -11.23
CA SER A 187 -14.71 10.42 -11.32
C SER A 187 -14.86 11.10 -9.95
N ARG A 188 -14.91 10.33 -8.86
CA ARG A 188 -14.91 10.85 -7.48
C ARG A 188 -13.52 11.12 -6.92
N SER A 189 -12.50 10.49 -7.50
CA SER A 189 -11.10 10.60 -7.06
C SER A 189 -10.26 11.47 -7.99
N THR A 190 -10.86 12.01 -9.05
CA THR A 190 -10.23 12.83 -10.08
C THR A 190 -11.18 13.96 -10.49
N ASP A 191 -10.67 14.95 -11.19
CA ASP A 191 -11.47 16.06 -11.74
C ASP A 191 -12.20 15.68 -13.06
N LEU A 192 -12.18 14.40 -13.43
CA LEU A 192 -12.83 13.90 -14.65
C LEU A 192 -14.34 13.91 -14.49
N THR A 193 -15.06 14.28 -15.56
CA THR A 193 -16.49 13.99 -15.67
C THR A 193 -16.74 12.48 -15.70
N LEU A 194 -17.97 12.04 -15.43
CA LEU A 194 -18.31 10.62 -15.48
C LEU A 194 -18.03 10.02 -16.87
N GLY A 195 -18.39 10.73 -17.95
CA GLY A 195 -18.14 10.26 -19.32
C GLY A 195 -16.64 10.16 -19.66
N GLU A 196 -15.82 11.09 -19.18
CA GLU A 196 -14.36 11.00 -19.33
C GLU A 196 -13.77 9.84 -18.54
N ALA A 197 -14.25 9.61 -17.31
CA ALA A 197 -13.84 8.48 -16.50
C ALA A 197 -14.22 7.13 -17.14
N GLU A 198 -15.40 7.05 -17.76
CA GLU A 198 -15.84 5.86 -18.52
C GLU A 198 -14.94 5.60 -19.72
N ASN A 199 -14.64 6.64 -20.52
CA ASN A 199 -13.73 6.54 -21.65
C ASN A 199 -12.32 6.12 -21.21
N PHE A 200 -11.82 6.71 -20.12
CA PHE A 200 -10.51 6.37 -19.57
C PHE A 200 -10.44 4.90 -19.12
N VAL A 201 -11.43 4.42 -18.35
CA VAL A 201 -11.49 3.02 -17.92
C VAL A 201 -11.54 2.08 -19.12
N LYS A 202 -12.31 2.45 -20.15
CA LYS A 202 -12.40 1.68 -21.40
C LYS A 202 -11.05 1.61 -22.12
N GLU A 203 -10.35 2.73 -22.28
CA GLU A 203 -9.03 2.79 -22.91
C GLU A 203 -7.97 2.02 -22.11
N TYR A 204 -7.97 2.16 -20.78
CA TYR A 204 -7.06 1.43 -19.89
C TYR A 204 -7.19 -0.08 -20.09
N PHE A 205 -8.42 -0.62 -20.08
CA PHE A 205 -8.64 -2.04 -20.30
C PHE A 205 -8.55 -2.47 -21.76
N ALA A 206 -8.62 -1.55 -22.72
CA ALA A 206 -8.28 -1.85 -24.11
C ALA A 206 -6.76 -2.03 -24.29
N ASN A 207 -5.95 -1.29 -23.53
CA ASN A 207 -4.49 -1.45 -23.48
C ASN A 207 -4.06 -2.68 -22.68
N PHE A 208 -4.80 -3.04 -21.63
CA PHE A 208 -4.54 -4.19 -20.76
C PHE A 208 -5.73 -5.17 -20.72
N PRO A 209 -6.09 -5.81 -21.86
CA PRO A 209 -7.29 -6.65 -21.96
C PRO A 209 -7.25 -7.88 -21.05
N GLY A 210 -6.08 -8.50 -20.86
CA GLY A 210 -5.92 -9.66 -19.98
C GLY A 210 -6.18 -9.31 -18.51
N VAL A 211 -5.87 -8.07 -18.09
CA VAL A 211 -6.22 -7.60 -16.74
C VAL A 211 -7.74 -7.56 -16.58
N LYS A 212 -8.47 -7.03 -17.56
CA LYS A 212 -9.94 -6.99 -17.50
C LYS A 212 -10.52 -8.39 -17.39
N ASP A 213 -10.08 -9.31 -18.24
CA ASP A 213 -10.55 -10.69 -18.28
C ASP A 213 -10.28 -11.41 -16.95
N TYR A 214 -9.11 -11.17 -16.35
CA TYR A 214 -8.76 -11.67 -15.03
C TYR A 214 -9.70 -11.14 -13.94
N LEU A 215 -9.94 -9.82 -13.89
CA LEU A 215 -10.81 -9.21 -12.87
C LEU A 215 -12.25 -9.70 -12.98
N ASP A 216 -12.78 -9.79 -14.20
CA ASP A 216 -14.13 -10.31 -14.45
C ASP A 216 -14.21 -11.82 -14.12
N GLY A 217 -13.17 -12.58 -14.48
CA GLY A 217 -13.07 -14.01 -14.16
C GLY A 217 -13.05 -14.28 -12.66
N ILE A 218 -12.31 -13.50 -11.87
CA ILE A 218 -12.26 -13.65 -10.41
C ILE A 218 -13.62 -13.39 -9.75
N ARG A 219 -14.41 -12.43 -10.24
CA ARG A 219 -15.78 -12.19 -9.74
C ARG A 219 -16.67 -13.41 -9.94
N VAL A 220 -16.64 -13.98 -11.14
CA VAL A 220 -17.42 -15.18 -11.49
C VAL A 220 -16.96 -16.38 -10.65
N LEU A 221 -15.64 -16.56 -10.53
CA LEU A 221 -15.06 -17.63 -9.73
C LEU A 221 -15.48 -17.54 -8.26
N ALA A 222 -15.35 -16.36 -7.65
CA ALA A 222 -15.69 -16.12 -6.25
C ALA A 222 -17.18 -16.39 -5.98
N ALA A 223 -18.08 -15.94 -6.86
CA ALA A 223 -19.52 -16.20 -6.74
C ALA A 223 -19.86 -17.69 -6.90
N ARG A 224 -19.17 -18.39 -7.79
CA ARG A 224 -19.41 -19.83 -8.07
C ARG A 224 -18.92 -20.75 -6.96
N GLN A 225 -17.70 -20.56 -6.46
CA GLN A 225 -17.08 -21.48 -5.50
C GLN A 225 -17.09 -20.99 -4.04
N GLY A 226 -17.45 -19.72 -3.81
CA GLY A 226 -17.57 -19.14 -2.48
C GLY A 226 -16.24 -18.72 -1.84
N TYR A 227 -15.11 -18.80 -2.56
CA TYR A 227 -13.81 -18.33 -2.10
C TYR A 227 -12.87 -17.99 -3.26
N VAL A 228 -11.76 -17.32 -2.95
CA VAL A 228 -10.63 -17.10 -3.87
C VAL A 228 -9.34 -17.54 -3.20
N GLU A 229 -8.29 -17.78 -4.00
CA GLU A 229 -7.00 -18.28 -3.55
C GLU A 229 -5.85 -17.36 -4.00
N THR A 230 -4.78 -17.29 -3.20
CA THR A 230 -3.48 -16.76 -3.64
C THR A 230 -2.75 -17.79 -4.51
N MET A 231 -1.64 -17.38 -5.12
CA MET A 231 -0.80 -18.31 -5.90
C MET A 231 -0.23 -19.49 -5.09
N LEU A 232 -0.14 -19.36 -3.76
CA LEU A 232 0.26 -20.44 -2.85
C LEU A 232 -0.93 -21.16 -2.20
N GLY A 233 -2.16 -20.91 -2.68
CA GLY A 233 -3.36 -21.62 -2.22
C GLY A 233 -3.97 -21.08 -0.92
N ARG A 234 -3.57 -19.90 -0.43
CA ARG A 234 -4.23 -19.27 0.73
C ARG A 234 -5.64 -18.84 0.35
N ARG A 235 -6.64 -19.32 1.10
CA ARG A 235 -8.07 -19.05 0.82
C ARG A 235 -8.62 -17.85 1.57
N ARG A 236 -9.53 -17.13 0.92
CA ARG A 236 -10.49 -16.22 1.55
C ARG A 236 -11.91 -16.51 1.08
N TYR A 237 -12.80 -16.75 2.02
CA TYR A 237 -14.20 -17.13 1.77
C TYR A 237 -15.13 -15.90 1.69
N PHE A 238 -16.13 -15.98 0.83
CA PHE A 238 -17.14 -14.97 0.54
C PHE A 238 -18.53 -15.60 0.50
N PRO A 239 -19.07 -16.04 1.65
CA PRO A 239 -20.33 -16.78 1.70
C PRO A 239 -21.54 -15.99 1.18
N ASN A 240 -21.47 -14.65 1.18
CA ASN A 240 -22.59 -13.83 0.74
C ASN A 240 -22.62 -13.59 -0.78
N LEU A 241 -21.61 -14.04 -1.54
CA LEU A 241 -21.63 -13.95 -3.00
C LEU A 241 -22.54 -15.01 -3.65
N SER A 242 -22.73 -16.17 -3.01
CA SER A 242 -23.57 -17.23 -3.57
C SER A 242 -25.06 -16.92 -3.48
N ASN A 243 -25.50 -16.23 -2.42
CA ASN A 243 -26.89 -15.78 -2.23
C ASN A 243 -26.90 -14.33 -1.71
N PRO A 244 -26.68 -13.34 -2.58
CA PRO A 244 -26.56 -11.96 -2.16
C PRO A 244 -27.90 -11.40 -1.68
N THR A 245 -27.97 -11.04 -0.40
CA THR A 245 -29.16 -10.41 0.20
C THR A 245 -29.30 -8.91 -0.13
N ASN A 246 -28.20 -8.26 -0.53
CA ASN A 246 -28.15 -6.83 -0.87
C ASN A 246 -27.06 -6.53 -1.91
N GLN A 247 -27.40 -5.75 -2.93
CA GLN A 247 -26.47 -5.31 -3.99
C GLN A 247 -25.24 -4.57 -3.44
N VAL A 248 -25.39 -3.77 -2.39
CA VAL A 248 -24.27 -3.04 -1.77
C VAL A 248 -23.24 -3.99 -1.17
N MET A 249 -23.71 -5.05 -0.49
CA MET A 249 -22.87 -6.07 0.10
C MET A 249 -22.19 -6.91 -0.99
N LYS A 250 -22.94 -7.32 -2.01
CA LYS A 250 -22.41 -8.04 -3.18
C LYS A 250 -21.26 -7.27 -3.83
N ASN A 251 -21.48 -6.00 -4.18
CA ASN A 251 -20.47 -5.15 -4.81
C ASN A 251 -19.23 -4.97 -3.91
N ARG A 252 -19.39 -4.96 -2.58
CA ARG A 252 -18.27 -4.89 -1.64
C ARG A 252 -17.47 -6.18 -1.65
N GLU A 253 -18.13 -7.33 -1.53
CA GLU A 253 -17.46 -8.64 -1.52
C GLU A 253 -16.80 -8.96 -2.87
N GLU A 254 -17.39 -8.56 -3.99
CA GLU A 254 -16.75 -8.70 -5.31
C GLU A 254 -15.42 -7.93 -5.39
N ARG A 255 -15.38 -6.69 -4.88
CA ARG A 255 -14.11 -5.91 -4.81
C ARG A 255 -13.10 -6.55 -3.88
N GLU A 256 -13.57 -7.05 -2.74
CA GLU A 256 -12.71 -7.73 -1.77
C GLU A 256 -12.17 -9.07 -2.31
N ALA A 257 -12.96 -9.79 -3.12
CA ALA A 257 -12.57 -11.02 -3.80
C ALA A 257 -11.56 -10.77 -4.91
N ILE A 258 -11.66 -9.65 -5.63
CA ILE A 258 -10.63 -9.21 -6.57
C ILE A 258 -9.31 -8.92 -5.87
N ASN A 259 -9.36 -8.18 -4.76
CA ASN A 259 -8.15 -7.74 -4.06
C ASN A 259 -7.43 -8.89 -3.33
N ALA A 260 -8.18 -9.81 -2.73
CA ALA A 260 -7.61 -10.81 -1.83
C ALA A 260 -6.50 -11.69 -2.44
N PRO A 261 -6.60 -12.23 -3.68
CA PRO A 261 -5.52 -12.98 -4.32
C PRO A 261 -4.26 -12.14 -4.54
N ILE A 262 -4.41 -10.87 -4.93
CA ILE A 262 -3.29 -9.97 -5.24
C ILE A 262 -2.55 -9.62 -3.94
N GLN A 263 -3.29 -9.09 -2.96
CA GLN A 263 -2.74 -8.68 -1.67
C GLN A 263 -2.19 -9.87 -0.88
N GLY A 264 -2.87 -11.01 -0.94
CA GLY A 264 -2.46 -12.23 -0.26
C GLY A 264 -1.23 -12.85 -0.89
N THR A 265 -1.12 -12.86 -2.22
CA THR A 265 0.09 -13.31 -2.91
C THR A 265 1.28 -12.42 -2.55
N ALA A 266 1.10 -11.09 -2.47
CA ALA A 266 2.17 -10.19 -2.02
C ALA A 266 2.61 -10.51 -0.58
N ALA A 267 1.66 -10.80 0.31
CA ALA A 267 1.94 -11.21 1.68
C ALA A 267 2.66 -12.56 1.75
N ASP A 268 2.30 -13.50 0.90
CA ASP A 268 2.93 -14.81 0.79
C ASP A 268 4.39 -14.70 0.32
N ILE A 269 4.64 -13.92 -0.74
CA ILE A 269 5.99 -13.62 -1.26
C ILE A 269 6.86 -12.96 -0.19
N MET A 270 6.33 -11.95 0.52
CA MET A 270 7.04 -11.30 1.62
C MET A 270 7.39 -12.30 2.74
N LYS A 271 6.46 -13.17 3.11
CA LYS A 271 6.72 -14.21 4.13
C LYS A 271 7.78 -15.21 3.70
N LEU A 272 7.77 -15.64 2.43
CA LEU A 272 8.83 -16.49 1.87
C LEU A 272 10.19 -15.80 1.93
N ALA A 273 10.26 -14.53 1.52
CA ALA A 273 11.48 -13.73 1.61
C ALA A 273 12.02 -13.65 3.05
N MET A 274 11.14 -13.38 4.02
CA MET A 274 11.51 -13.34 5.44
C MET A 274 12.05 -14.69 5.96
N ILE A 275 11.44 -15.80 5.55
CA ILE A 275 11.88 -17.16 5.92
C ILE A 275 13.27 -17.44 5.34
N HIS A 276 13.51 -17.05 4.09
CA HIS A 276 14.79 -17.26 3.42
C HIS A 276 15.90 -16.33 3.93
N LEU A 277 15.56 -15.15 4.48
CA LEU A 277 16.54 -14.14 4.84
C LEU A 277 17.42 -14.53 6.04
N SER A 278 16.85 -15.11 7.09
CA SER A 278 17.62 -15.46 8.30
C SER A 278 18.70 -16.52 8.03
N PRO A 279 18.41 -17.64 7.31
CA PRO A 279 19.44 -18.57 6.88
C PRO A 279 20.48 -17.94 5.95
N ALA A 280 20.08 -17.06 5.03
CA ALA A 280 20.99 -16.40 4.10
C ALA A 280 21.98 -15.48 4.82
N LEU A 281 21.51 -14.66 5.77
CA LEU A 281 22.37 -13.81 6.61
C LEU A 281 23.38 -14.64 7.41
N THR A 282 22.93 -15.77 7.98
CA THR A 282 23.77 -16.69 8.75
C THR A 282 24.86 -17.31 7.86
N ALA A 283 24.50 -17.79 6.67
CA ALA A 283 25.45 -18.39 5.73
C ALA A 283 26.51 -17.39 5.24
N ALA A 284 26.11 -16.14 5.03
CA ALA A 284 27.01 -15.03 4.67
C ALA A 284 27.82 -14.49 5.87
N LYS A 285 27.56 -14.98 7.09
CA LYS A 285 28.18 -14.49 8.35
C LYS A 285 27.95 -13.00 8.61
N LEU A 286 26.82 -12.47 8.14
CA LEU A 286 26.45 -11.07 8.35
C LEU A 286 25.69 -10.91 9.67
N SER A 287 26.04 -9.88 10.44
CA SER A 287 25.46 -9.65 11.77
C SER A 287 24.09 -8.94 11.76
N ALA A 288 23.56 -8.62 10.57
CA ALA A 288 22.33 -7.87 10.39
C ALA A 288 21.13 -8.50 11.09
N ARG A 289 20.25 -7.66 11.64
CA ARG A 289 19.05 -8.09 12.37
C ARG A 289 17.80 -7.52 11.71
N MET A 290 16.89 -8.39 11.29
CA MET A 290 15.56 -7.97 10.87
C MET A 290 14.80 -7.38 12.06
N LEU A 291 14.36 -6.12 11.95
CA LEU A 291 13.63 -5.42 13.00
C LEU A 291 12.13 -5.39 12.72
N LEU A 292 11.74 -4.98 11.52
CA LEU A 292 10.34 -4.71 11.17
C LEU A 292 10.02 -5.28 9.79
N GLN A 293 8.78 -5.73 9.64
CA GLN A 293 8.11 -5.89 8.37
C GLN A 293 6.95 -4.89 8.27
N VAL A 294 6.92 -4.12 7.18
CA VAL A 294 5.96 -3.05 6.93
C VAL A 294 5.41 -3.21 5.53
N HIS A 295 4.30 -3.96 5.40
CA HIS A 295 3.70 -4.26 4.10
C HIS A 295 4.66 -5.00 3.14
N ASP A 296 5.19 -4.31 2.14
CA ASP A 296 6.16 -4.78 1.15
C ASP A 296 7.62 -4.42 1.50
N GLU A 297 7.84 -3.76 2.64
CA GLU A 297 9.14 -3.35 3.17
C GLU A 297 9.63 -4.27 4.31
N ILE A 298 10.93 -4.59 4.31
CA ILE A 298 11.66 -5.15 5.45
C ILE A 298 12.67 -4.10 5.94
N VAL A 299 12.69 -3.85 7.25
CA VAL A 299 13.68 -2.98 7.91
C VAL A 299 14.62 -3.82 8.76
N LEU A 300 15.91 -3.66 8.54
CA LEU A 300 17.00 -4.29 9.28
C LEU A 300 17.83 -3.24 10.01
N GLU A 301 18.54 -3.66 11.05
CA GLU A 301 19.67 -2.94 11.64
C GLU A 301 20.95 -3.66 11.22
N VAL A 302 21.88 -2.92 10.63
CA VAL A 302 23.09 -3.46 9.98
C VAL A 302 24.30 -2.67 10.44
N SER A 303 25.43 -3.33 10.68
CA SER A 303 26.67 -2.61 11.01
C SER A 303 27.13 -1.77 9.81
N ASP A 304 27.79 -0.64 10.07
CA ASP A 304 28.29 0.23 8.99
C ASP A 304 29.24 -0.51 8.03
N ALA A 305 30.02 -1.44 8.56
CA ALA A 305 30.98 -2.23 7.79
C ALA A 305 30.32 -3.24 6.83
N GLU A 306 29.13 -3.73 7.15
CA GLU A 306 28.44 -4.80 6.41
C GLU A 306 27.31 -4.27 5.50
N LEU A 307 27.07 -2.96 5.49
CA LEU A 307 25.88 -2.36 4.87
C LEU A 307 25.70 -2.76 3.40
N ALA A 308 26.72 -2.57 2.57
CA ALA A 308 26.62 -2.81 1.13
C ALA A 308 26.42 -4.30 0.80
N GLU A 309 27.13 -5.18 1.51
CA GLU A 309 26.99 -6.63 1.33
C GLU A 309 25.63 -7.14 1.80
N THR A 310 25.17 -6.65 2.95
CA THR A 310 23.84 -6.96 3.48
C THR A 310 22.74 -6.48 2.54
N ALA A 311 22.85 -5.25 2.01
CA ALA A 311 21.87 -4.71 1.08
C ALA A 311 21.73 -5.60 -0.17
N ARG A 312 22.85 -5.94 -0.83
CA ARG A 312 22.83 -6.85 -1.99
C ARG A 312 22.23 -8.21 -1.67
N LEU A 313 22.59 -8.79 -0.53
CA LEU A 313 22.05 -10.09 -0.12
C LEU A 313 20.55 -10.03 0.13
N VAL A 314 20.07 -9.02 0.88
CA VAL A 314 18.65 -8.86 1.19
C VAL A 314 17.85 -8.64 -0.09
N GLN A 315 18.31 -7.75 -0.97
CA GLN A 315 17.67 -7.52 -2.27
C GLN A 315 17.57 -8.81 -3.08
N LYS A 316 18.67 -9.53 -3.24
CA LYS A 316 18.68 -10.81 -3.95
C LYS A 316 17.70 -11.82 -3.34
N VAL A 317 17.71 -12.00 -2.02
CA VAL A 317 16.82 -12.94 -1.33
C VAL A 317 15.35 -12.58 -1.54
N MET A 318 15.01 -11.30 -1.55
CA MET A 318 13.65 -10.83 -1.82
C MET A 318 13.28 -11.03 -3.30
N GLU A 319 14.15 -10.65 -4.23
CA GLU A 319 13.91 -10.79 -5.67
C GLU A 319 13.76 -12.27 -6.10
N ASP A 320 14.51 -13.17 -5.45
CA ASP A 320 14.47 -14.62 -5.68
C ASP A 320 13.42 -15.34 -4.82
N ALA A 321 12.67 -14.64 -3.96
CA ALA A 321 11.76 -15.27 -3.00
C ALA A 321 10.63 -16.07 -3.66
N PHE A 322 10.23 -15.66 -4.86
CA PHE A 322 9.16 -16.31 -5.62
C PHE A 322 9.28 -16.01 -7.12
N THR A 323 9.08 -17.03 -7.96
CA THR A 323 9.20 -16.89 -9.42
C THR A 323 7.89 -16.44 -10.04
N LEU A 324 7.89 -15.23 -10.64
CA LEU A 324 6.83 -14.75 -11.53
C LEU A 324 7.29 -14.80 -13.00
N SER A 325 6.39 -14.45 -13.93
CA SER A 325 6.69 -14.34 -15.38
C SER A 325 7.48 -13.09 -15.76
N ILE A 326 7.72 -12.21 -14.79
CA ILE A 326 8.55 -11.00 -14.83
C ILE A 326 9.35 -10.92 -13.52
N PRO A 327 10.53 -10.29 -13.51
CA PRO A 327 11.35 -10.21 -12.31
C PRO A 327 10.64 -9.44 -11.20
N LEU A 328 10.82 -9.88 -9.96
CA LEU A 328 10.62 -9.05 -8.78
C LEU A 328 11.81 -8.11 -8.67
N LEU A 329 11.56 -6.84 -8.36
CA LEU A 329 12.61 -5.84 -8.16
C LEU A 329 12.45 -5.22 -6.79
N THR A 330 13.57 -4.85 -6.18
CA THR A 330 13.60 -4.17 -4.88
C THR A 330 14.38 -2.86 -4.93
N GLU A 331 14.07 -1.96 -4.00
CA GLU A 331 14.85 -0.73 -3.76
C GLU A 331 15.38 -0.74 -2.33
N ALA A 332 16.70 -0.60 -2.18
CA ALA A 332 17.34 -0.50 -0.88
C ALA A 332 17.57 0.97 -0.49
N ARG A 333 17.35 1.28 0.79
CA ARG A 333 17.62 2.58 1.39
C ARG A 333 18.29 2.40 2.74
N SER A 334 19.21 3.29 3.12
CA SER A 334 19.80 3.26 4.45
C SER A 334 19.95 4.63 5.11
N GLY A 335 20.05 4.62 6.43
CA GLY A 335 20.35 5.80 7.21
C GLY A 335 20.43 5.52 8.70
N VAL A 336 20.93 6.50 9.45
CA VAL A 336 21.00 6.43 10.92
C VAL A 336 19.63 6.47 11.60
N ASN A 337 18.60 6.93 10.88
CA ASN A 337 17.20 6.88 11.30
C ASN A 337 16.29 6.64 10.09
N TRP A 338 15.05 6.25 10.35
CA TRP A 338 14.10 5.86 9.31
C TRP A 338 13.59 7.05 8.47
N GLY A 339 13.57 8.26 9.03
CA GLY A 339 13.09 9.45 8.34
C GLY A 339 14.09 10.05 7.36
N SER A 340 15.40 9.76 7.51
CA SER A 340 16.47 10.35 6.71
C SER A 340 17.19 9.34 5.80
N MET A 341 16.55 8.21 5.49
CA MET A 341 17.16 7.18 4.65
C MET A 341 17.35 7.64 3.20
N GLN A 342 18.48 7.29 2.61
CA GLN A 342 18.82 7.57 1.21
C GLN A 342 18.87 6.28 0.40
N ILE A 343 18.58 6.39 -0.90
CA ILE A 343 18.67 5.24 -1.82
C ILE A 343 20.13 4.76 -1.86
N LEU A 344 20.31 3.46 -1.70
CA LEU A 344 21.59 2.80 -1.89
C LEU A 344 21.69 2.32 -3.35
N SER A 345 22.75 2.73 -4.03
CA SER A 345 23.16 2.15 -5.31
C SER A 345 24.17 1.05 -5.01
N VAL A 346 23.74 -0.21 -4.97
CA VAL A 346 24.54 -1.35 -4.50
C VAL A 346 24.61 -2.51 -5.48
#